data_AF-A0A0F8ZFT4-F1
#
_entry.id   AF-A0A0F8ZFT4-F1
#
_cell.length_a   1.000
_cell.length_b   1.000
_cell.length_c   1.000
_cell.angle_alpha   90.00
_cell.angle_beta   90.00
_cell.angle_gamma   90.00
#
_symmetry.space_group_name_H-M   'P 1'
#
loop_
_entity.id
_entity.type
_entity.pdbx_description
1 polymer ?
#
loop_
_entity_poly.entity_id
_entity_poly.type
_entity_poly.pdbx_seq_one_letter_code
_entity_poly.pdbx_strand_id
1 'polypeptide(L)'
;MSDQDQDILKLSTGVELELRTTSALLLSNAMKANMADEPRAPKAWIEDKQREEENPNDPDFIQAHQLWLAEAGIRSLKALIPTGTRIHCKPDEMVGPEDEDYADFMESMGEVAAKGVHTRYVQWVMLVATGTEDLKTLSAALMRRAGVREEDVSEAQDMFPGDEERRVDNEPSPERDGEHGDSVPADRAGAGTGD
;
A
#
# COMPACT_ATOMS: atom_id res chain seq x y z
N MET A 1 -28.79 -30.68 -10.81
CA MET A 1 -27.53 -29.91 -10.71
C MET A 1 -27.93 -28.61 -10.08
N SER A 2 -27.61 -28.42 -8.80
CA SER A 2 -27.97 -27.22 -8.06
C SER A 2 -27.41 -26.00 -8.77
N ASP A 3 -28.20 -24.93 -8.92
CA ASP A 3 -27.70 -23.59 -9.22
C ASP A 3 -26.57 -23.30 -8.22
N GLN A 4 -25.33 -23.52 -8.65
CA GLN A 4 -24.20 -22.91 -7.98
C GLN A 4 -24.30 -21.45 -8.41
N ASP A 5 -24.78 -20.60 -7.51
CA ASP A 5 -24.63 -19.15 -7.62
C ASP A 5 -23.19 -18.90 -8.04
N GLN A 6 -23.00 -18.54 -9.31
CA GLN A 6 -21.69 -18.16 -9.80
C GLN A 6 -21.41 -16.82 -9.13
N ASP A 7 -20.41 -16.78 -8.25
CA ASP A 7 -19.92 -15.55 -7.66
C ASP A 7 -19.25 -14.73 -8.76
N ILE A 8 -20.05 -13.96 -9.49
CA ILE A 8 -19.58 -13.03 -10.49
C ILE A 8 -19.29 -11.70 -9.79
N LEU A 9 -18.03 -11.28 -9.82
CA LEU A 9 -17.61 -9.96 -9.38
C LEU A 9 -17.62 -9.00 -10.57
N LYS A 10 -18.50 -8.00 -10.51
CA LYS A 10 -18.56 -6.93 -11.49
C LYS A 10 -17.65 -5.77 -11.08
N LEU A 11 -16.75 -5.38 -11.98
CA LEU A 11 -15.79 -4.30 -11.80
C LEU A 11 -16.31 -3.00 -12.41
N SER A 12 -15.77 -1.86 -11.96
CA SER A 12 -16.17 -0.52 -12.43
C SER A 12 -15.96 -0.31 -13.93
N THR A 13 -15.04 -1.05 -14.56
CA THR A 13 -14.76 -1.01 -16.00
C THR A 13 -15.80 -1.76 -16.85
N GLY A 14 -16.76 -2.44 -16.20
CA GLY A 14 -17.73 -3.31 -16.86
C GLY A 14 -17.25 -4.75 -17.10
N VAL A 15 -16.01 -5.08 -16.71
CA VAL A 15 -15.54 -6.47 -16.69
C VAL A 15 -16.24 -7.24 -15.58
N GLU A 16 -16.59 -8.48 -15.87
CA GLU A 16 -17.14 -9.42 -14.90
C GLU A 16 -16.19 -10.61 -14.75
N LEU A 17 -15.76 -10.87 -13.51
CA LEU A 17 -14.87 -11.96 -13.15
C LEU A 17 -15.65 -13.06 -12.42
N GLU A 18 -15.56 -14.29 -12.91
CA GLU A 18 -15.97 -15.48 -12.17
C GLU A 18 -14.95 -15.73 -11.05
N LEU A 19 -15.40 -15.66 -9.79
CA LEU A 19 -14.57 -15.98 -8.62
C LEU A 19 -14.52 -17.47 -8.37
N ARG A 20 -13.32 -17.97 -8.11
CA ARG A 20 -13.02 -19.39 -7.88
C ARG A 20 -12.38 -19.59 -6.53
N THR A 21 -12.64 -20.74 -5.94
CA THR A 21 -11.93 -21.17 -4.74
C THR A 21 -10.47 -21.40 -5.08
N THR A 22 -9.58 -20.74 -4.34
CA THR A 22 -8.13 -20.91 -4.47
C THR A 22 -7.58 -21.76 -3.32
N SER A 23 -6.40 -22.33 -3.51
CA SER A 23 -5.74 -23.13 -2.48
C SER A 23 -5.14 -22.22 -1.41
N ALA A 24 -5.54 -22.41 -0.15
CA ALA A 24 -4.95 -21.72 1.00
C ALA A 24 -3.42 -21.90 1.08
N LEU A 25 -2.88 -23.02 0.57
CA LEU A 25 -1.44 -23.25 0.52
C LEU A 25 -0.72 -22.32 -0.47
N LEU A 26 -1.37 -21.94 -1.57
CA LEU A 26 -0.80 -20.97 -2.51
C LEU A 26 -0.69 -19.59 -1.84
N LEU A 27 -1.74 -19.19 -1.13
CA LEU A 27 -1.73 -17.94 -0.37
C LEU A 27 -0.63 -17.95 0.71
N SER A 28 -0.58 -19.02 1.51
CA SER A 28 0.43 -19.18 2.56
C SER A 28 1.86 -19.13 2.00
N ASN A 29 2.10 -19.80 0.86
CA ASN A 29 3.40 -19.77 0.20
C ASN A 29 3.74 -18.38 -0.36
N ALA A 30 2.77 -17.66 -0.92
CA ALA A 30 2.96 -16.29 -1.41
C ALA A 30 3.29 -15.33 -0.25
N MET A 31 2.53 -15.39 0.85
CA MET A 31 2.78 -14.59 2.05
C MET A 31 4.17 -14.88 2.63
N LYS A 32 4.54 -16.16 2.75
CA LYS A 32 5.86 -16.56 3.24
C LYS A 32 7.00 -16.06 2.36
N ALA A 33 6.82 -16.07 1.04
CA ALA A 33 7.80 -15.53 0.11
C ALA A 33 7.97 -14.01 0.29
N ASN A 34 6.89 -13.28 0.57
CA ASN A 34 6.93 -11.83 0.79
C ASN A 34 7.60 -11.43 2.13
N MET A 35 7.47 -12.26 3.17
CA MET A 35 8.13 -12.07 4.47
C MET A 35 9.66 -12.10 4.41
N ALA A 36 10.26 -12.65 3.35
CA ALA A 36 11.72 -12.70 3.22
C ALA A 36 12.36 -11.30 3.07
N ASP A 37 11.60 -10.34 2.55
CA ASP A 37 12.06 -8.98 2.26
C ASP A 37 11.61 -7.95 3.30
N GLU A 38 11.07 -8.39 4.45
CA GLU A 38 10.56 -7.47 5.48
C GLU A 38 11.70 -6.57 6.03
N PRO A 39 11.54 -5.23 5.97
CA PRO A 39 12.49 -4.30 6.55
C PRO A 39 12.68 -4.60 8.04
N ARG A 40 13.93 -4.50 8.51
CA ARG A 40 14.23 -4.62 9.94
C ARG A 40 14.33 -3.24 10.57
N ALA A 41 13.77 -3.09 11.77
CA ALA A 41 13.92 -1.87 12.54
C ALA A 41 15.42 -1.59 12.79
N PRO A 42 15.88 -0.35 12.59
CA PRO A 42 17.26 0.01 12.85
C PRO A 42 17.55 -0.13 14.35
N LYS A 43 18.80 -0.44 14.67
CA LYS A 43 19.24 -0.42 16.07
C LYS A 43 19.56 1.01 16.47
N ALA A 44 18.98 1.45 17.59
CA ALA A 44 19.31 2.71 18.23
C ALA A 44 19.87 2.45 19.63
N TRP A 45 20.80 3.30 20.06
CA TRP A 45 21.32 3.27 21.42
C TRP A 45 20.27 3.83 22.39
N ILE A 46 19.89 3.05 23.40
CA ILE A 46 18.95 3.48 24.44
C ILE A 46 19.75 3.81 25.71
N GLU A 47 19.90 5.10 26.00
CA GLU A 47 20.75 5.61 27.08
C GLU A 47 20.38 5.03 28.44
N ASP A 48 19.08 4.89 28.74
CA ASP A 48 18.58 4.33 30.00
C ASP A 48 18.98 2.87 30.22
N LYS A 49 19.18 2.13 29.13
CA LYS A 49 19.50 0.70 29.15
C LYS A 49 20.97 0.42 28.84
N GLN A 50 21.74 1.44 28.45
CA GLN A 50 23.14 1.33 28.06
C GLN A 50 23.40 0.18 27.06
N ARG A 51 22.48 0.02 26.09
CA ARG A 51 22.56 -0.99 25.04
C ARG A 51 21.85 -0.56 23.78
N GLU A 52 22.23 -1.15 22.65
CA GLU A 52 21.48 -1.05 21.40
C GLU A 52 20.22 -1.91 21.46
N GLU A 53 19.08 -1.34 21.07
CA GLU A 53 17.82 -2.05 20.85
C GLU A 53 17.22 -1.64 19.50
N GLU A 54 16.32 -2.46 18.96
CA GLU A 54 15.56 -2.11 17.76
C GLU A 54 14.64 -0.92 18.04
N ASN A 55 14.63 0.07 17.15
CA ASN A 55 13.76 1.24 17.22
C ASN A 55 12.64 1.14 16.18
N PRO A 56 11.47 0.56 16.54
CA PRO A 56 10.32 0.49 15.63
C PRO A 56 9.67 1.86 15.38
N ASN A 57 10.02 2.90 16.14
CA ASN A 57 9.50 4.26 15.97
C ASN A 57 10.35 5.12 15.05
N ASP A 58 11.37 4.54 14.41
CA ASP A 58 12.17 5.24 13.42
C ASP A 58 11.32 5.61 12.19
N PRO A 59 11.29 6.89 11.75
CA PRO A 59 10.41 7.33 10.68
C PRO A 59 10.75 6.70 9.33
N ASP A 60 12.03 6.43 9.06
CA ASP A 60 12.46 5.80 7.81
C ASP A 60 12.06 4.32 7.81
N PHE A 61 12.18 3.65 8.96
CA PHE A 61 11.66 2.29 9.13
C PHE A 61 10.15 2.20 8.91
N ILE A 62 9.36 3.09 9.53
CA ILE A 62 7.90 3.09 9.38
C ILE A 62 7.53 3.27 7.89
N GLN A 63 8.17 4.21 7.20
CA GLN A 63 7.92 4.43 5.77
C GLN A 63 8.28 3.20 4.93
N ALA A 64 9.46 2.62 5.16
CA ALA A 64 9.92 1.44 4.45
C ALA A 64 9.01 0.23 4.71
N HIS A 65 8.57 0.04 5.95
CA HIS A 65 7.68 -1.04 6.35
C HIS A 65 6.29 -0.88 5.73
N GLN A 66 5.73 0.33 5.71
CA GLN A 66 4.46 0.60 5.03
C GLN A 66 4.52 0.34 3.52
N LEU A 67 5.59 0.78 2.86
CA LEU A 67 5.80 0.48 1.44
C LEU A 67 5.92 -1.02 1.21
N TRP A 68 6.68 -1.71 2.05
CA TRP A 68 6.82 -3.16 2.00
C TRP A 68 5.47 -3.87 2.19
N LEU A 69 4.62 -3.44 3.15
CA LEU A 69 3.29 -3.99 3.37
C LEU A 69 2.40 -3.82 2.12
N ALA A 70 2.40 -2.64 1.51
CA ALA A 70 1.65 -2.38 0.28
C ALA A 70 2.14 -3.29 -0.88
N GLU A 71 3.45 -3.40 -1.05
CA GLU A 71 4.04 -4.29 -2.07
C GLU A 71 3.73 -5.76 -1.81
N ALA A 72 3.87 -6.23 -0.57
CA ALA A 72 3.55 -7.59 -0.15
C ALA A 72 2.07 -7.91 -0.40
N GLY A 73 1.19 -6.95 -0.14
CA GLY A 73 -0.23 -7.01 -0.48
C GLY A 73 -0.47 -7.23 -1.97
N ILE A 74 0.14 -6.38 -2.82
CA ILE A 74 0.02 -6.48 -4.28
C ILE A 74 0.60 -7.81 -4.79
N ARG A 75 1.75 -8.25 -4.28
CA ARG A 75 2.37 -9.55 -4.65
C ARG A 75 1.46 -10.72 -4.28
N SER A 76 0.84 -10.68 -3.10
CA SER A 76 -0.11 -11.70 -2.64
C SER A 76 -1.34 -11.74 -3.54
N LEU A 77 -1.91 -10.57 -3.88
CA LEU A 77 -3.03 -10.47 -4.81
C LEU A 77 -2.69 -11.04 -6.19
N LYS A 78 -1.52 -10.68 -6.75
CA LYS A 78 -1.02 -11.20 -8.03
C LYS A 78 -0.89 -12.72 -8.05
N ALA A 79 -0.56 -13.34 -6.92
CA ALA A 79 -0.50 -14.80 -6.80
C ALA A 79 -1.89 -15.45 -6.80
N LEU A 80 -2.91 -14.75 -6.27
CA LEU A 80 -4.28 -15.25 -6.20
C LEU A 80 -5.04 -15.12 -7.51
N ILE A 81 -4.92 -14.00 -8.22
CA ILE A 81 -5.66 -13.71 -9.46
C ILE A 81 -5.69 -14.91 -10.45
N PRO A 82 -4.57 -15.50 -10.89
CA PRO A 82 -4.61 -16.51 -11.95
C PRO A 82 -5.26 -17.83 -11.53
N THR A 83 -5.46 -18.04 -10.22
CA THR A 83 -6.08 -19.26 -9.67
C THR A 83 -7.47 -19.02 -9.12
N GLY A 84 -7.75 -17.79 -8.69
CA GLY A 84 -8.98 -17.38 -8.04
C GLY A 84 -9.95 -16.63 -8.95
N THR A 85 -9.57 -16.27 -10.17
CA THR A 85 -10.47 -15.59 -11.11
C THR A 85 -10.43 -16.19 -12.52
N ARG A 86 -11.52 -15.95 -13.26
CA ARG A 86 -11.60 -16.13 -14.71
C ARG A 86 -12.46 -15.02 -15.32
N ILE A 87 -12.17 -14.60 -16.54
CA ILE A 87 -13.06 -13.68 -17.26
C ILE A 87 -14.39 -14.38 -17.53
N HIS A 88 -15.47 -13.83 -16.98
CA HIS A 88 -16.84 -14.22 -17.32
C HIS A 88 -17.30 -13.44 -18.55
N CYS A 89 -17.21 -12.11 -18.50
CA CYS A 89 -17.44 -11.23 -19.64
C CYS A 89 -16.55 -9.97 -19.57
N LYS A 90 -16.36 -9.32 -20.72
CA LYS A 90 -15.72 -8.01 -20.84
C LYS A 90 -16.51 -7.18 -21.86
N PRO A 91 -16.45 -5.84 -21.80
CA PRO A 91 -16.98 -4.99 -22.86
C PRO A 91 -16.38 -5.36 -24.23
N ASP A 92 -17.19 -5.33 -25.29
CA ASP A 92 -16.78 -5.78 -26.64
C ASP A 92 -15.55 -5.04 -27.17
N GLU A 93 -15.45 -3.73 -26.88
CA GLU A 93 -14.37 -2.85 -27.35
C GLU A 93 -13.08 -2.97 -26.51
N MET A 94 -13.10 -3.69 -25.38
CA MET A 94 -11.95 -3.81 -24.49
C MET A 94 -11.00 -4.91 -24.97
N VAL A 95 -9.73 -4.59 -25.20
CA VAL A 95 -8.70 -5.58 -25.54
C VAL A 95 -8.51 -6.56 -24.37
N GLY A 96 -8.64 -7.85 -24.64
CA GLY A 96 -8.46 -8.94 -23.67
C GLY A 96 -6.99 -9.36 -23.51
N PRO A 97 -6.67 -10.16 -22.48
CA PRO A 97 -5.30 -10.63 -22.24
C PRO A 97 -4.83 -11.67 -23.27
N GLU A 98 -5.75 -12.33 -23.98
CA GLU A 98 -5.42 -13.35 -24.99
C GLU A 98 -5.47 -12.79 -26.41
N ASP A 99 -5.91 -11.54 -26.57
CA ASP A 99 -6.07 -10.90 -27.87
C ASP A 99 -4.69 -10.59 -28.47
N GLU A 100 -4.58 -10.69 -29.80
CA GLU A 100 -3.33 -10.44 -30.53
C GLU A 100 -2.84 -8.99 -30.32
N ASP A 101 -3.78 -8.05 -30.27
CA ASP A 101 -3.52 -6.61 -30.10
C ASP A 101 -3.15 -6.22 -28.66
N TYR A 102 -3.14 -7.15 -27.70
CA TYR A 102 -2.80 -6.84 -26.30
C TYR A 102 -1.40 -6.25 -26.16
N ALA A 103 -0.44 -6.75 -26.93
CA ALA A 103 0.94 -6.26 -26.87
C ALA A 103 1.03 -4.79 -27.31
N ASP A 104 0.42 -4.46 -28.43
CA ASP A 104 0.38 -3.11 -29.00
C ASP A 104 -0.39 -2.15 -28.07
N PHE A 105 -1.48 -2.63 -27.48
CA PHE A 105 -2.23 -1.88 -26.47
C PHE A 105 -1.37 -1.53 -25.25
N MET A 106 -0.62 -2.48 -24.68
CA MET A 106 0.29 -2.20 -23.56
C MET A 106 1.40 -1.23 -23.96
N GLU A 107 1.99 -1.40 -25.14
CA GLU A 107 3.04 -0.50 -25.66
C GLU A 107 2.52 0.93 -25.80
N SER A 108 1.27 1.11 -26.22
CA SER A 108 0.64 2.44 -26.34
C SER A 108 0.54 3.20 -25.00
N MET A 109 0.57 2.48 -23.88
CA MET A 109 0.57 3.04 -22.52
C MET A 109 1.98 3.16 -21.94
N GLY A 110 3.03 2.81 -22.70
CA GLY A 110 4.41 2.77 -22.21
C GLY A 110 4.76 1.54 -21.38
N GLU A 111 3.91 0.51 -21.41
CA GLU A 111 4.07 -0.72 -20.65
C GLU A 111 4.56 -1.88 -21.52
N VAL A 112 5.31 -2.81 -20.92
CA VAL A 112 5.75 -4.03 -21.61
C VAL A 112 4.76 -5.15 -21.33
N ALA A 113 4.15 -5.70 -22.38
CA ALA A 113 3.25 -6.84 -22.23
C ALA A 113 3.98 -8.08 -21.68
N ALA A 114 3.40 -8.70 -20.66
CA ALA A 114 3.92 -9.91 -20.08
C ALA A 114 3.86 -11.08 -21.07
N LYS A 115 4.90 -11.93 -21.06
CA LYS A 115 5.13 -12.97 -22.07
C LYS A 115 4.38 -14.28 -21.80
N GLY A 116 3.99 -14.57 -20.55
CA GLY A 116 3.27 -15.80 -20.19
C GLY A 116 1.77 -15.57 -20.03
N VAL A 117 0.94 -16.56 -20.38
CA VAL A 117 -0.53 -16.49 -20.28
C VAL A 117 -0.99 -16.03 -18.90
N HIS A 118 -0.48 -16.62 -17.81
CA HIS A 118 -0.85 -16.23 -16.45
C HIS A 118 -0.34 -14.85 -16.06
N THR A 119 0.91 -14.52 -16.38
CA THR A 119 1.47 -13.19 -16.07
C THR A 119 0.77 -12.08 -16.84
N ARG A 120 0.34 -12.38 -18.07
CA ARG A 120 -0.43 -11.47 -18.93
C ARG A 120 -1.83 -11.29 -18.42
N TYR A 121 -2.49 -12.39 -18.01
CA TYR A 121 -3.78 -12.34 -17.35
C TYR A 121 -3.74 -11.47 -16.08
N VAL A 122 -2.74 -11.66 -15.22
CA VAL A 122 -2.54 -10.85 -14.01
C VAL A 122 -2.31 -9.38 -14.35
N GLN A 123 -1.43 -9.09 -15.32
CA GLN A 123 -1.16 -7.72 -15.76
C GLN A 123 -2.44 -7.05 -16.30
N TRP A 124 -3.21 -7.76 -17.13
CA TRP A 124 -4.48 -7.28 -17.67
C TRP A 124 -5.51 -7.01 -16.56
N VAL A 125 -5.66 -7.93 -15.60
CA VAL A 125 -6.59 -7.72 -14.48
C VAL A 125 -6.19 -6.46 -13.71
N MET A 126 -4.92 -6.31 -13.36
CA MET A 126 -4.42 -5.22 -12.52
C MET A 126 -4.42 -3.84 -13.21
N LEU A 127 -4.20 -3.79 -14.53
CA LEU A 127 -4.01 -2.52 -15.25
C LEU A 127 -5.19 -2.14 -16.16
N VAL A 128 -6.02 -3.10 -16.54
CA VAL A 128 -7.09 -2.89 -17.54
C VAL A 128 -8.46 -3.19 -16.94
N ALA A 129 -8.61 -4.32 -16.24
CA ALA A 129 -9.91 -4.74 -15.74
C ALA A 129 -10.34 -4.01 -14.46
N THR A 130 -9.40 -3.66 -13.58
CA THR A 130 -9.70 -3.05 -12.28
C THR A 130 -9.45 -1.55 -12.29
N GLY A 131 -10.43 -0.77 -11.81
CA GLY A 131 -10.19 0.59 -11.30
C GLY A 131 -9.57 0.60 -9.91
N THR A 132 -9.26 1.79 -9.37
CA THR A 132 -8.59 1.96 -8.06
C THR A 132 -9.34 1.25 -6.91
N GLU A 133 -10.67 1.42 -6.83
CA GLU A 133 -11.48 0.80 -5.76
C GLU A 133 -11.81 -0.67 -6.03
N ASP A 134 -11.73 -1.10 -7.29
CA ASP A 134 -11.97 -2.50 -7.66
C ASP A 134 -10.89 -3.42 -7.09
N LEU A 135 -9.64 -2.96 -6.97
CA LEU A 135 -8.54 -3.75 -6.41
C LEU A 135 -8.81 -4.16 -4.97
N LYS A 136 -9.34 -3.24 -4.14
CA LYS A 136 -9.71 -3.53 -2.75
C LYS A 136 -10.82 -4.58 -2.69
N THR A 137 -11.85 -4.41 -3.53
CA THR A 137 -13.00 -5.31 -3.62
C THR A 137 -12.59 -6.71 -4.10
N LEU A 138 -11.77 -6.77 -5.15
CA LEU A 138 -11.22 -8.01 -5.70
C LEU A 138 -10.34 -8.74 -4.67
N SER A 139 -9.47 -8.00 -3.98
CA SER A 139 -8.62 -8.57 -2.93
C SER A 139 -9.44 -9.21 -1.81
N ALA A 140 -10.43 -8.48 -1.27
CA ALA A 140 -11.31 -9.00 -0.22
C ALA A 140 -12.06 -10.27 -0.65
N ALA A 141 -12.62 -10.25 -1.87
CA ALA A 141 -13.36 -11.36 -2.41
C ALA A 141 -12.47 -12.61 -2.58
N LEU A 142 -11.24 -12.44 -3.06
CA LEU A 142 -10.26 -13.52 -3.22
C LEU A 142 -9.77 -14.07 -1.87
N MET A 143 -9.51 -13.22 -0.88
CA MET A 143 -9.08 -13.65 0.45
C MET A 143 -10.16 -14.49 1.14
N ARG A 144 -11.42 -14.05 1.09
CA ARG A 144 -12.56 -14.83 1.60
C ARG A 144 -12.66 -16.20 0.93
N ARG A 145 -12.45 -16.27 -0.40
CA ARG A 145 -12.45 -17.52 -1.17
C ARG A 145 -11.22 -18.40 -0.91
N ALA A 146 -10.13 -17.84 -0.42
CA ALA A 146 -8.96 -18.59 0.05
C ALA A 146 -9.16 -19.21 1.45
N GLY A 147 -10.28 -18.90 2.13
CA GLY A 147 -10.58 -19.37 3.48
C GLY A 147 -9.99 -18.49 4.59
N VAL A 148 -9.53 -17.29 4.25
CA VAL A 148 -9.16 -16.26 5.24
C VAL A 148 -10.45 -15.65 5.80
N ARG A 149 -10.54 -15.48 7.12
CA ARG A 149 -11.75 -14.94 7.75
C ARG A 149 -11.85 -13.44 7.45
N GLU A 150 -13.08 -12.92 7.36
CA GLU A 150 -13.30 -11.49 7.12
C GLU A 150 -12.67 -10.61 8.20
N GLU A 151 -12.53 -11.12 9.44
CA GLU A 151 -11.82 -10.44 10.53
C GLU A 151 -10.35 -10.16 10.16
N ASP A 152 -9.65 -11.16 9.62
CA ASP A 152 -8.25 -11.02 9.18
C ASP A 152 -8.12 -10.09 7.96
N VAL A 153 -9.18 -10.02 7.13
CA VAL A 153 -9.23 -9.13 5.95
C VAL A 153 -9.49 -7.69 6.35
N SER A 154 -10.38 -7.43 7.31
CA SER A 154 -10.65 -6.08 7.83
C SER A 154 -9.40 -5.48 8.44
N GLU A 155 -8.69 -6.23 9.30
CA GLU A 155 -7.45 -5.78 9.91
C GLU A 155 -6.37 -5.49 8.84
N ALA A 156 -6.28 -6.31 7.79
CA ALA A 156 -5.39 -6.05 6.67
C ALA A 156 -5.81 -4.83 5.83
N GLN A 157 -7.11 -4.63 5.59
CA GLN A 157 -7.66 -3.50 4.83
C GLN A 157 -7.48 -2.17 5.54
N ASP A 158 -7.62 -2.16 6.87
CA ASP A 158 -7.37 -0.98 7.70
C ASP A 158 -5.88 -0.59 7.70
N MET A 159 -4.97 -1.53 7.40
CA MET A 159 -3.54 -1.26 7.20
C MET A 159 -3.19 -0.80 5.78
N PHE A 160 -4.08 -0.95 4.79
CA PHE A 160 -3.87 -0.33 3.48
C PHE A 160 -4.18 1.15 3.58
N PRO A 161 -3.27 2.06 3.17
CA PRO A 161 -3.57 3.48 3.16
C PRO A 161 -4.75 3.72 2.20
N GLY A 162 -5.94 3.90 2.75
CA GLY A 162 -7.05 4.50 2.03
C GLY A 162 -6.68 5.93 1.67
N ASP A 163 -7.28 6.44 0.59
CA ASP A 163 -7.28 7.86 0.17
C ASP A 163 -7.91 8.80 1.22
N GLU A 164 -7.85 8.47 2.51
CA GLU A 164 -8.09 9.43 3.58
C GLU A 164 -7.03 10.51 3.46
N GLU A 165 -7.50 11.63 2.91
CA GLU A 165 -6.82 12.89 2.71
C GLU A 165 -5.65 13.02 3.68
N ARG A 166 -4.44 13.08 3.12
CA ARG A 166 -3.33 13.82 3.72
C ARG A 166 -3.75 15.28 3.87
N ARG A 167 -4.66 15.58 4.81
CA ARG A 167 -4.70 16.88 5.48
C ARG A 167 -3.47 16.89 6.36
N VAL A 168 -2.40 17.40 5.75
CA VAL A 168 -1.29 17.95 6.51
C VAL A 168 -1.91 19.10 7.29
N ASP A 169 -2.14 18.91 8.58
CA ASP A 169 -2.44 19.98 9.52
C ASP A 169 -1.21 20.90 9.58
N ASN A 170 -1.07 21.74 8.56
CA ASN A 170 -0.27 22.96 8.63
C ASN A 170 -1.07 23.96 9.47
N GLU A 171 -1.17 23.73 10.77
CA GLU A 171 -1.42 24.83 11.68
C GLU A 171 -0.22 25.79 11.58
N PRO A 172 -0.43 27.06 11.19
CA PRO A 172 0.64 28.04 11.23
C PRO A 172 1.08 28.19 12.69
N SER A 173 2.35 27.88 12.97
CA SER A 173 2.98 28.21 14.24
C SER A 173 2.73 29.69 14.55
N PRO A 174 2.13 30.04 15.70
CA PRO A 174 1.99 31.44 16.07
C PRO A 174 3.39 32.05 16.18
N GLU A 175 3.57 33.16 15.47
CA GLU A 175 4.75 34.01 15.49
C GLU A 175 5.17 34.26 16.94
N ARG A 176 6.38 33.81 17.29
CA ARG A 176 7.04 34.27 18.51
C ARG A 176 7.51 35.70 18.25
N ASP A 177 6.68 36.65 18.63
CA ASP A 177 7.07 38.04 18.84
C ASP A 177 8.13 38.10 19.94
N GLY A 178 9.39 38.11 19.51
CA GLY A 178 10.56 38.36 20.34
C GLY A 178 10.84 39.86 20.47
N GLU A 179 9.92 40.62 21.07
CA GLU A 179 10.18 41.97 21.57
C GLU A 179 10.55 41.89 23.05
N HIS A 180 11.84 41.80 23.37
CA HIS A 180 12.36 42.32 24.64
C HIS A 180 13.77 42.84 24.45
N GLY A 181 13.84 44.15 24.18
CA GLY A 181 15.04 44.95 24.35
C GLY A 181 15.38 45.08 25.82
N ASP A 182 16.51 44.50 26.22
CA ASP A 182 17.13 44.80 27.51
C ASP A 182 17.97 46.08 27.34
N SER A 183 17.46 47.16 27.90
CA SER A 183 18.06 48.50 27.82
C SER A 183 19.08 48.66 28.94
N VAL A 184 20.36 48.80 28.60
CA VAL A 184 21.41 49.17 29.55
C VAL A 184 21.19 50.62 30.01
N PRO A 185 21.00 50.90 31.31
CA PRO A 185 20.98 52.27 31.79
C PRO A 185 22.41 52.81 31.82
N ALA A 186 22.64 53.87 31.04
CA ALA A 186 23.74 54.78 31.27
C ALA A 186 23.48 55.60 32.55
N ASP A 187 24.59 55.97 33.19
CA ASP A 187 24.78 57.13 34.07
C ASP A 187 24.86 56.86 35.59
N ARG A 188 26.10 56.90 36.12
CA ARG A 188 26.51 58.04 36.97
C ARG A 188 27.99 58.04 37.33
N ALA A 189 28.62 59.16 36.99
CA ALA A 189 29.89 59.63 37.51
C ALA A 189 29.87 59.82 39.04
N GLY A 190 31.05 59.68 39.68
CA GLY A 190 31.25 60.05 41.08
C GLY A 190 32.68 59.84 41.54
N ALA A 191 33.39 60.96 41.74
CA ALA A 191 34.79 61.09 42.12
C ALA A 191 35.11 60.66 43.57
N GLY A 192 36.39 60.34 43.83
CA GLY A 192 36.92 60.14 45.18
C GLY A 192 38.45 60.10 45.21
N THR A 193 39.05 61.26 45.48
CA THR A 193 40.47 61.53 45.77
C THR A 193 40.85 61.23 47.24
N GLY A 194 42.14 60.90 47.47
CA GLY A 194 42.85 60.96 48.77
C GLY A 194 42.92 59.61 49.50
N ASP A 195 44.04 59.14 50.04
CA ASP A 195 45.30 59.77 50.51
C ASP A 195 46.46 58.76 50.34
#